data_AF-A0A9P7KCC0-F1
#
_entry.id   AF-A0A9P7KCC0-F1
#
_cell.length_a   1.000
_cell.length_b   1.000
_cell.length_c   1.000
_cell.angle_alpha   90.00
_cell.angle_beta   90.00
_cell.angle_gamma   90.00
#
_symmetry.space_group_name_H-M   'P 1'
#
loop_
_entity.id
_entity.type
_entity.pdbx_description
1 polymer ?
#
loop_
_entity_poly.entity_id
_entity_poly.type
_entity_poly.pdbx_seq_one_letter_code
_entity_poly.pdbx_strand_id
1 'polypeptide(L)'
;MSQPSNWLKGSNPSETPGRHNPKIHGEIPNNPVGTTYKNREELCAAGVHAPLRAGIHGTHEDGAYSVVMSYGYEDDEDNGDTFIYTGHGGREVKLSPMKKLQGKEVRT
;
A
#
# COMPACT_ATOMS: atom_id res chain seq x y z
N MET A 1 -9.94 -20.85 -16.79
CA MET A 1 -11.25 -20.55 -16.18
C MET A 1 -11.32 -19.04 -15.98
N SER A 2 -12.37 -18.40 -16.50
CA SER A 2 -12.52 -16.95 -16.64
C SER A 2 -13.61 -16.44 -15.69
N GLN A 3 -13.32 -15.37 -14.94
CA GLN A 3 -14.27 -14.37 -14.42
C GLN A 3 -13.50 -13.20 -13.73
N PRO A 4 -14.08 -11.99 -13.59
CA PRO A 4 -13.69 -10.88 -14.48
C PRO A 4 -13.14 -9.61 -13.78
N SER A 5 -12.61 -8.75 -14.64
CA SER A 5 -12.21 -7.35 -14.47
C SER A 5 -13.34 -6.43 -13.97
N ASN A 6 -13.28 -5.91 -12.73
CA ASN A 6 -13.83 -4.57 -12.38
C ASN A 6 -13.62 -4.04 -10.94
N TRP A 7 -12.54 -4.39 -10.21
CA TRP A 7 -12.47 -4.07 -8.77
C TRP A 7 -11.89 -2.67 -8.43
N LEU A 8 -11.61 -1.83 -9.43
CA LEU A 8 -10.95 -0.53 -9.25
C LEU A 8 -11.89 0.69 -9.16
N LYS A 9 -13.22 0.51 -9.14
CA LYS A 9 -14.15 1.64 -8.98
C LYS A 9 -14.88 1.59 -7.65
N GLY A 10 -14.33 2.29 -6.67
CA GLY A 10 -15.10 2.93 -5.59
C GLY A 10 -15.75 2.03 -4.54
N SER A 11 -15.28 0.79 -4.33
CA SER A 11 -15.77 -0.02 -3.21
C SER A 11 -15.15 0.42 -1.89
N ASN A 12 -15.99 0.58 -0.87
CA ASN A 12 -15.52 0.72 0.51
C ASN A 12 -14.67 -0.51 0.88
N PRO A 13 -13.48 -0.34 1.48
CA PRO A 13 -12.60 -1.46 1.84
C PRO A 13 -13.25 -2.54 2.71
N SER A 14 -14.33 -2.21 3.42
CA SER A 14 -15.07 -3.11 4.30
C SER A 14 -16.04 -4.07 3.58
N GLU A 15 -16.31 -3.89 2.29
CA GLU A 15 -17.39 -4.59 1.58
C GLU A 15 -16.90 -5.57 0.50
N THR A 16 -15.60 -5.82 0.40
CA THR A 16 -15.06 -6.82 -0.54
C THR A 16 -15.14 -8.21 0.11
N PRO A 17 -15.96 -9.15 -0.41
CA PRO A 17 -16.06 -10.49 0.16
C PRO A 17 -14.70 -11.18 0.15
N GLY A 18 -14.22 -11.62 1.31
CA GLY A 18 -12.92 -12.29 1.47
C GLY A 18 -11.72 -11.38 1.77
N ARG A 19 -11.90 -10.05 1.86
CA ARG A 19 -10.82 -9.17 2.30
C ARG A 19 -10.63 -9.27 3.81
N HIS A 20 -9.48 -9.78 4.24
CA HIS A 20 -9.11 -9.81 5.66
C HIS A 20 -8.95 -8.38 6.20
N ASN A 21 -9.27 -8.17 7.49
CA ASN A 21 -8.97 -6.91 8.17
C ASN A 21 -7.45 -6.69 8.14
N PRO A 22 -6.95 -5.63 7.49
CA PRO A 22 -5.50 -5.44 7.36
C PRO A 22 -4.87 -4.82 8.62
N LYS A 23 -5.68 -4.41 9.61
CA LYS A 23 -5.23 -3.87 10.90
C LYS A 23 -5.22 -4.98 11.96
N ILE A 24 -4.45 -6.03 11.70
CA ILE A 24 -4.22 -7.10 12.66
C ILE A 24 -2.73 -7.25 12.87
N HIS A 25 -2.32 -7.56 14.09
CA HIS A 25 -0.96 -8.00 14.37
C HIS A 25 -0.87 -9.51 14.16
N GLY A 26 0.17 -9.94 13.46
CA GLY A 26 0.41 -11.35 13.15
C GLY A 26 -0.06 -11.75 11.75
N GLU A 27 -0.30 -13.05 11.59
CA GLU A 27 -0.51 -13.66 10.28
C GLU A 27 -1.89 -13.35 9.69
N ILE A 28 -1.93 -13.14 8.37
CA ILE A 28 -3.19 -13.10 7.62
C ILE A 28 -3.55 -14.54 7.22
N PRO A 29 -4.78 -15.02 7.49
CA PRO A 29 -5.20 -16.36 7.08
C PRO A 29 -5.01 -16.59 5.57
N ASN A 30 -4.67 -17.84 5.20
CA ASN A 30 -4.45 -18.26 3.80
C ASN A 30 -3.29 -17.58 3.07
N ASN A 31 -2.37 -16.92 3.77
CA ASN A 31 -1.17 -16.30 3.20
C ASN A 31 0.09 -16.83 3.91
N PRO A 32 0.49 -18.10 3.67
CA PRO A 32 1.67 -18.67 4.30
C PRO A 32 2.97 -17.95 3.87
N VAL A 33 4.01 -18.07 4.71
CA VAL A 33 5.35 -17.55 4.38
C VAL A 33 5.82 -18.10 3.03
N GLY A 34 6.38 -17.22 2.19
CA GLY A 34 6.78 -17.55 0.82
C GLY A 34 5.72 -17.28 -0.25
N THR A 35 4.51 -16.84 0.14
CA THR A 35 3.50 -16.40 -0.83
C THR A 35 3.99 -15.18 -1.60
N THR A 36 3.89 -15.23 -2.94
CA THR A 36 4.31 -14.16 -3.84
C THR A 36 3.11 -13.43 -4.44
N TYR A 37 3.24 -12.11 -4.61
CA TYR A 37 2.25 -11.26 -5.26
C TYR A 37 2.90 -10.51 -6.42
N LYS A 38 2.15 -10.27 -7.49
CA LYS A 38 2.70 -9.61 -8.68
C LYS A 38 3.02 -8.13 -8.43
N ASN A 39 2.22 -7.46 -7.60
CA ASN A 39 2.29 -6.03 -7.36
C ASN A 39 1.68 -5.65 -6.00
N ARG A 40 1.72 -4.35 -5.69
CA ARG A 40 1.19 -3.79 -4.44
C ARG A 40 -0.34 -3.81 -4.40
N GLU A 41 -1.02 -3.80 -5.54
CA GLU A 41 -2.47 -3.95 -5.60
C GLU A 41 -2.93 -5.34 -5.14
N GLU A 42 -2.29 -6.40 -5.63
CA GLU A 42 -2.56 -7.78 -5.21
C GLU A 42 -2.22 -8.01 -3.74
N LEU A 43 -1.07 -7.49 -3.27
CA LEU A 43 -0.68 -7.56 -1.86
C LEU A 43 -1.69 -6.83 -0.94
N CYS A 44 -2.20 -5.68 -1.38
CA CYS A 44 -3.24 -4.92 -0.68
C CYS A 44 -4.57 -5.68 -0.64
N ALA A 45 -4.96 -6.27 -1.76
CA ALA A 45 -6.20 -7.05 -1.88
C ALA A 45 -6.16 -8.30 -0.98
N ALA A 46 -4.99 -8.94 -0.85
CA ALA A 46 -4.78 -10.07 0.06
C ALA A 46 -4.84 -9.69 1.55
N GLY A 47 -4.73 -8.39 1.88
CA GLY A 47 -4.78 -7.89 3.25
C GLY A 47 -3.45 -7.94 4.02
N VAL A 48 -2.37 -8.46 3.40
CA VAL A 48 -1.03 -8.58 4.02
C VAL A 48 -0.39 -7.21 4.25
N HIS A 49 -0.53 -6.28 3.31
CA HIS A 49 -0.08 -4.91 3.48
C HIS A 49 -1.01 -3.93 2.75
N ALA A 50 -1.83 -3.21 3.52
CA ALA A 50 -2.91 -2.38 2.99
C ALA A 50 -2.45 -1.17 2.14
N PRO A 51 -1.39 -0.43 2.51
CA PRO A 51 -0.96 0.71 1.70
C PRO A 51 -0.48 0.27 0.31
N LEU A 52 -0.83 1.04 -0.73
CA LEU A 52 -0.33 0.79 -2.09
C LEU A 52 1.07 1.37 -2.32
N ARG A 53 1.47 2.38 -1.54
CA ARG A 53 2.72 3.13 -1.73
C ARG A 53 3.59 3.24 -0.49
N ALA A 54 2.98 3.49 0.68
CA ALA A 54 3.75 3.63 1.92
C ALA A 54 4.48 2.31 2.24
N GLY A 55 5.69 2.42 2.80
CA GLY A 55 6.45 1.24 3.24
C GLY A 55 5.94 0.67 4.56
N ILE A 56 5.33 1.50 5.42
CA ILE A 56 4.83 1.13 6.75
C ILE A 56 3.30 1.19 6.75
N HIS A 57 2.67 0.14 7.27
CA HIS A 57 1.25 0.12 7.61
C HIS A 57 1.11 0.11 9.13
N GLY A 58 0.59 1.18 9.70
CA GLY A 58 0.45 1.31 11.16
C GLY A 58 -0.17 2.64 11.57
N THR A 59 -0.40 2.78 12.86
CA THR A 59 -0.80 4.05 13.49
C THR A 59 0.17 4.40 14.60
N HIS A 60 0.09 5.64 15.09
CA HIS A 60 0.93 6.07 16.21
C HIS A 60 0.52 5.36 17.52
N GLU A 61 -0.77 5.08 17.68
CA GLU A 61 -1.37 4.55 18.90
C GLU A 61 -1.22 3.03 19.04
N ASP A 62 -1.22 2.29 17.92
CA ASP A 62 -1.29 0.81 17.89
C ASP A 62 0.01 0.18 17.32
N GLY A 63 0.90 1.01 16.77
CA GLY A 63 2.14 0.56 16.16
C GLY A 63 1.97 0.06 14.72
N ALA A 64 2.98 -0.66 14.23
CA ALA A 64 3.03 -1.17 12.86
C ALA A 64 2.44 -2.59 12.76
N TYR A 65 1.53 -2.77 11.81
CA TYR A 65 0.95 -4.06 11.44
C TYR A 65 1.82 -4.80 10.42
N SER A 66 2.38 -4.08 9.45
CA SER A 66 3.30 -4.64 8.46
C SER A 66 4.22 -3.58 7.85
N VAL A 67 5.38 -4.02 7.39
CA VAL A 67 6.36 -3.22 6.65
C VAL A 67 6.72 -3.91 5.33
N VAL A 68 7.07 -3.12 4.32
CA VAL A 68 7.59 -3.61 3.03
C VAL A 68 9.01 -3.11 2.86
N MET A 69 9.94 -4.06 2.73
CA MET A 69 11.31 -3.79 2.32
C MET A 69 11.36 -3.73 0.80
N SER A 70 11.52 -2.52 0.27
CA SER A 70 11.58 -2.28 -1.18
C SER A 70 12.94 -1.77 -1.65
N TYR A 71 13.97 -1.84 -0.78
CA TYR A 71 15.31 -1.26 -0.99
C TYR A 71 15.23 0.19 -1.49
N GLY A 72 14.33 0.97 -0.87
CA GLY A 72 14.03 2.32 -1.30
C GLY A 72 14.97 3.37 -0.71
N TYR A 73 15.80 2.98 0.25
CA TYR A 73 16.79 3.80 0.92
C TYR A 73 18.16 3.12 0.82
N GLU A 74 19.20 3.93 0.62
CA GLU A 74 20.58 3.47 0.49
C GLU A 74 21.11 2.87 1.81
N ASP A 75 20.48 3.24 2.93
CA ASP A 75 20.85 2.83 4.29
C ASP A 75 20.13 1.56 4.78
N ASP A 76 19.28 0.92 3.95
CA ASP A 76 18.61 -0.33 4.32
C ASP A 76 19.61 -1.51 4.26
N GLU A 77 19.80 -2.24 5.37
CA GLU A 77 20.67 -3.42 5.46
C GLU A 77 19.85 -4.69 5.70
N ASP A 78 20.07 -5.74 4.89
CA ASP A 78 19.39 -7.04 4.99
C ASP A 78 20.41 -8.15 5.31
N ASN A 79 20.29 -8.73 6.50
CA ASN A 79 21.12 -9.84 6.97
C ASN A 79 20.31 -11.17 7.07
N GLY A 80 19.19 -11.27 6.36
CA GLY A 80 18.29 -12.44 6.40
C GLY A 80 17.40 -12.43 7.63
N ASP A 81 17.90 -12.94 8.75
CA ASP A 81 17.11 -13.05 10.00
C ASP A 81 16.90 -11.71 10.70
N THR A 82 17.74 -10.73 10.38
CA THR A 82 17.68 -9.37 10.92
C THR A 82 17.91 -8.35 9.82
N PHE A 83 17.23 -7.22 9.89
CA PHE A 83 17.40 -6.11 8.96
C PHE A 83 17.31 -4.77 9.68
N ILE A 84 17.91 -3.74 9.09
CA ILE A 84 17.78 -2.34 9.50
C ILE A 84 16.85 -1.66 8.49
N TYR A 85 15.76 -1.07 8.99
CA TYR A 85 14.74 -0.46 8.15
C TYR A 85 14.62 1.04 8.38
N THR A 86 14.70 1.80 7.31
CA THR A 86 14.54 3.26 7.35
C THR A 86 13.07 3.67 7.36
N GLY A 87 12.69 4.51 8.32
CA GLY A 87 11.34 5.07 8.42
C GLY A 87 10.91 5.90 7.19
N HIS A 88 9.63 6.26 7.14
CA HIS A 88 9.11 7.15 6.09
C HIS A 88 9.21 8.63 6.50
N GLY A 89 9.44 9.53 5.53
CA GLY A 89 9.51 10.99 5.77
C GLY A 89 10.78 11.63 5.19
N GLY A 90 11.03 12.91 5.49
CA GLY A 90 12.30 13.60 5.18
C GLY A 90 12.61 13.85 3.68
N ARG A 91 11.73 13.44 2.76
CA ARG A 91 11.89 13.65 1.31
C ARG A 91 11.08 14.85 0.83
N GLU A 92 11.69 15.71 0.02
CA GLU A 92 10.95 16.77 -0.69
C GLU A 92 9.97 16.16 -1.69
N VAL A 93 8.68 16.42 -1.49
CA VAL A 93 7.66 16.14 -2.50
C VAL A 93 7.73 17.23 -3.57
N LYS A 94 8.39 16.92 -4.69
CA LYS A 94 8.28 17.74 -5.91
C LYS A 94 6.86 17.61 -6.45
N LEU A 95 5.97 18.50 -6.00
CA LEU A 95 4.66 18.66 -6.60
C LEU A 95 4.86 19.22 -8.01
N SER A 96 4.58 18.42 -9.03
CA SER A 96 4.42 18.93 -10.39
C SER A 96 3.30 19.99 -10.36
N PRO A 97 3.51 21.22 -10.87
CA PRO A 97 2.46 22.23 -10.88
C PRO A 97 1.24 21.70 -11.62
N MET A 98 0.08 21.70 -10.95
CA MET A 98 -1.19 21.47 -11.62
C MET A 98 -1.36 22.54 -12.70
N LYS A 99 -1.43 22.14 -13.98
CA LYS A 99 -1.81 23.04 -15.07
C LYS A 99 -3.22 23.58 -14.77
N LYS A 100 -3.33 24.86 -14.41
CA LYS A 100 -4.62 25.57 -14.37
C LYS A 100 -5.24 25.46 -15.78
N LEU A 101 -6.40 24.83 -15.90
CA LEU A 101 -7.25 25.03 -17.07
C LEU A 101 -7.71 26.49 -17.05
N GLN A 102 -7.32 27.27 -18.06
CA GLN A 102 -7.87 28.61 -18.26
C GLN A 102 -9.38 28.48 -18.56
N GLY A 103 -10.17 29.16 -17.74
CA GLY A 103 -11.63 29.16 -17.83
C GLY A 103 -12.12 29.67 -19.18
N LYS A 104 -13.07 28.94 -19.76
CA LYS A 104 -13.85 29.37 -20.91
C LYS A 104 -15.03 30.18 -20.36
N GLU A 105 -15.03 31.50 -20.55
CA GLU A 105 -16.19 32.34 -20.23
C GLU A 105 -17.40 31.88 -21.06
N VAL A 106 -18.52 31.61 -20.38
CA VAL A 106 -19.84 31.51 -21.00
C VAL A 106 -20.46 32.90 -20.91
N ARG A 107 -20.63 33.56 -22.05
CA ARG A 107 -21.43 34.79 -22.15
C ARG A 107 -22.89 34.40 -22.36
N THR A 108 -23.76 35.03 -21.56
CA THR A 108 -25.23 35.01 -21.67
C THR A 108 -25.69 35.64 -22.96
#